data_AF-A0A158C0W9-F1
#
_entry.id   AF-A0A158C0W9-F1
#
_cell.length_a   1.000
_cell.length_b   1.000
_cell.length_c   1.000
_cell.angle_alpha   90.00
_cell.angle_beta   90.00
_cell.angle_gamma   90.00
#
_symmetry.space_group_name_H-M   'P 1'
#
loop_
_entity.id
_entity.type
_entity.pdbx_description
1 polymer ?
#
loop_
_entity_poly.entity_id
_entity_poly.type
_entity_poly.pdbx_seq_one_letter_code
_entity_poly.pdbx_strand_id
1 'polypeptide(L)'
;MPNDVDIITDEQIASIADRLTEEGRKVSPMTVWAEARGASIVAVAAALQRWRETRQPAMPQQQVPSGLPDDLAETLVNVARRLWTVSRDETERLSGQRLSVVTQRLATALSERDEALAEFQKTGDEAAKHRQELDELTTKLRTSEETVARLREEFAEATARVQAIEARASTEQSQLQAVKASLEEQRQTSETLTASLAGKDEEIARITQERDQARREHEQLQAAVSGKDEELARVAQERDQARQEHANLQTLVSGKDDELARVAQERDQARQEHANLQTLISGKDEELARVAQEREQARQEHANLQTLISGKDDELARVAQERDQARQEHAALSQASQEKSKEAQRWSQDASAANSRAEAAEARASETLSRIAALEAELNEARAALASERETSAARGEEASAQRDQVSRMTAELEEARTQLNRMTEERAAESAELARATNDASGLRERAEAAEKNATELAKRLVEQGQSAESEIASLQRQISAQAKAHSKSYDELRANAEQWVTYAKDLRQRLDVANEKILFIDARSTGEVALMRRLAVELERLKPDHELVLREAQQKLIGDKMSQQLAQKGYRYDPATAVMSKIEG
;
A
#
# COMPACT_ATOMS: atom_id res chain seq x y z
N MET A 1 -50.66 -47.11 -56.14
CA MET A 1 -51.73 -48.08 -56.41
C MET A 1 -52.52 -47.57 -57.61
N PRO A 2 -52.47 -48.20 -58.79
CA PRO A 2 -53.45 -47.91 -59.83
C PRO A 2 -54.76 -48.55 -59.35
N ASN A 3 -55.78 -47.74 -59.06
CA ASN A 3 -57.12 -48.24 -58.87
C ASN A 3 -57.59 -48.78 -60.22
N ASP A 4 -57.83 -50.09 -60.30
CA ASP A 4 -58.71 -50.66 -61.31
C ASP A 4 -60.06 -49.92 -61.16
N VAL A 5 -60.25 -48.91 -61.99
CA VAL A 5 -61.56 -48.30 -62.18
C VAL A 5 -62.31 -49.34 -62.98
N ASP A 6 -63.16 -50.12 -62.30
CA ASP A 6 -64.14 -50.99 -62.95
C ASP A 6 -64.84 -50.18 -64.05
N ILE A 7 -64.47 -50.42 -65.30
CA ILE A 7 -65.03 -49.72 -66.46
C ILE A 7 -66.45 -50.24 -66.59
N ILE A 8 -67.40 -49.47 -66.05
CA ILE A 8 -68.81 -49.75 -66.21
C ILE A 8 -69.13 -49.81 -67.72
N THR A 9 -69.69 -50.94 -68.13
CA THR A 9 -70.03 -51.21 -69.54
C THR A 9 -71.36 -50.56 -69.91
N ASP A 10 -71.55 -50.29 -71.20
CA ASP A 10 -72.81 -49.74 -71.73
C ASP A 10 -74.03 -50.62 -71.37
N GLU A 11 -73.85 -51.95 -71.28
CA GLU A 11 -74.88 -52.90 -70.83
C GLU A 11 -75.27 -52.74 -69.36
N GLN A 12 -74.29 -52.46 -68.49
CA GLN A 12 -74.57 -52.19 -67.07
C GLN A 12 -75.32 -50.86 -66.90
N ILE A 13 -74.98 -49.84 -67.70
CA ILE A 13 -75.69 -48.56 -67.71
C ILE A 13 -77.13 -48.74 -68.22
N ALA A 14 -77.32 -49.53 -69.29
CA ALA A 14 -78.63 -49.90 -69.80
C ALA A 14 -79.46 -50.66 -68.75
N SER A 15 -78.88 -51.61 -68.02
CA SER A 15 -79.56 -52.36 -66.97
C SER A 15 -79.98 -51.49 -65.78
N ILE A 16 -79.15 -50.52 -65.37
CA ILE A 16 -79.51 -49.52 -64.34
C ILE A 16 -80.65 -48.63 -64.84
N ALA A 17 -80.58 -48.18 -66.10
CA ALA A 17 -81.63 -47.38 -66.72
C ALA A 17 -82.97 -48.13 -66.83
N ASP A 18 -82.92 -49.43 -67.15
CA ASP A 18 -84.09 -50.31 -67.24
C ASP A 18 -84.77 -50.46 -65.89
N ARG A 19 -83.97 -50.75 -64.86
CA ARG A 19 -84.45 -50.87 -63.48
C ARG A 19 -85.06 -49.57 -62.97
N LEU A 20 -84.40 -48.43 -63.20
CA LEU A 20 -84.93 -47.12 -62.84
C LEU A 20 -86.25 -46.82 -63.56
N THR A 21 -86.40 -47.30 -64.81
CA THR A 21 -87.63 -47.17 -65.57
C THR A 21 -88.75 -48.05 -64.99
N GLU A 22 -88.46 -49.29 -64.60
CA GLU A 22 -89.40 -50.21 -63.93
C GLU A 22 -89.82 -49.68 -62.54
N GLU A 23 -88.91 -49.05 -61.81
CA GLU A 23 -89.17 -48.39 -60.52
C GLU A 23 -89.97 -47.08 -60.65
N GLY A 24 -90.29 -46.63 -61.88
CA GLY A 24 -90.98 -45.37 -62.12
C GLY A 24 -90.14 -44.12 -61.81
N ARG A 25 -88.82 -44.28 -61.64
CA ARG A 25 -87.87 -43.18 -61.34
C ARG A 25 -87.35 -42.55 -62.63
N LYS A 26 -87.09 -41.24 -62.60
CA LYS A 26 -86.60 -40.51 -63.78
C LYS A 26 -85.18 -40.97 -64.14
N VAL A 27 -85.01 -41.50 -65.36
CA VAL A 27 -83.69 -41.83 -65.93
C VAL A 27 -83.00 -40.55 -66.43
N SER A 28 -81.92 -40.16 -65.78
CA SER A 28 -81.08 -38.99 -66.11
C SER A 28 -79.61 -39.39 -65.98
N PRO A 29 -78.67 -38.77 -66.72
CA PRO A 29 -77.24 -39.00 -66.53
C PRO A 29 -76.80 -38.90 -65.06
N MET A 30 -77.40 -37.98 -64.30
CA MET A 30 -77.09 -37.80 -62.88
C MET A 30 -77.62 -38.92 -61.98
N THR A 31 -78.82 -39.45 -62.26
CA THR A 31 -79.45 -40.50 -61.43
C THR A 31 -78.81 -41.85 -61.66
N VAL A 32 -78.42 -42.12 -62.90
CA VAL A 32 -77.71 -43.34 -63.29
C VAL A 32 -76.26 -43.28 -62.81
N TRP A 33 -75.60 -42.11 -62.90
CA TRP A 33 -74.25 -41.91 -62.35
C TRP A 33 -74.18 -42.10 -60.83
N ALA A 34 -75.23 -41.72 -60.09
CA ALA A 34 -75.31 -41.93 -58.65
C ALA A 34 -75.34 -43.43 -58.25
N GLU A 35 -75.87 -44.30 -59.10
CA GLU A 35 -75.93 -45.75 -58.88
C GLU A 35 -74.75 -46.49 -59.54
N ALA A 36 -74.22 -45.95 -60.64
CA ALA A 36 -73.03 -46.40 -61.35
C ALA A 36 -71.76 -45.90 -60.64
N ARG A 37 -71.43 -46.50 -59.48
CA ARG A 37 -70.23 -46.15 -58.71
C ARG A 37 -68.96 -46.30 -59.56
N GLY A 38 -68.34 -45.18 -59.93
CA GLY A 38 -67.03 -45.14 -60.59
C GLY A 38 -67.02 -44.77 -62.08
N ALA A 39 -68.18 -44.62 -62.73
CA ALA A 39 -68.23 -44.24 -64.15
C ALA A 39 -68.00 -42.72 -64.36
N SER A 40 -67.39 -42.33 -65.50
CA SER A 40 -67.37 -40.92 -65.92
C SER A 40 -68.78 -40.47 -66.30
N ILE A 41 -69.23 -39.30 -65.82
CA ILE A 41 -70.57 -38.77 -66.13
C ILE A 41 -70.81 -38.57 -67.63
N VAL A 42 -69.74 -38.33 -68.39
CA VAL A 42 -69.77 -38.21 -69.86
C VAL A 42 -69.99 -39.57 -70.52
N ALA A 43 -69.35 -40.63 -70.01
CA ALA A 43 -69.54 -42.00 -70.49
C ALA A 43 -70.95 -42.51 -70.17
N VAL A 44 -71.45 -42.21 -68.95
CA VAL A 44 -72.84 -42.49 -68.56
C VAL A 44 -73.83 -41.76 -69.47
N ALA A 45 -73.60 -40.49 -69.76
CA ALA A 45 -74.47 -39.73 -70.67
C ALA A 45 -74.49 -40.33 -72.09
N ALA A 46 -73.33 -40.75 -72.62
CA ALA A 46 -73.22 -41.34 -73.94
C ALA A 46 -73.88 -42.73 -74.04
N ALA A 47 -73.67 -43.59 -73.05
CA ALA A 47 -74.33 -44.91 -72.99
C ALA A 47 -75.84 -44.78 -72.81
N LEU A 48 -76.32 -43.84 -71.98
CA LEU A 48 -77.75 -43.54 -71.85
C LEU A 48 -78.37 -42.93 -73.10
N GLN A 49 -77.57 -42.25 -73.93
CA GLN A 49 -78.01 -41.77 -75.23
C GLN A 49 -78.26 -42.97 -76.15
N ARG A 50 -77.30 -43.90 -76.27
CA ARG A 50 -77.43 -45.14 -77.06
C ARG A 50 -78.57 -46.05 -76.58
N TRP A 51 -78.74 -46.15 -75.26
CA TRP A 51 -79.86 -46.85 -74.64
C TRP A 51 -81.22 -46.21 -74.99
N ARG A 52 -81.30 -44.87 -75.00
CA ARG A 52 -82.51 -44.16 -75.44
C ARG A 52 -82.77 -44.35 -76.94
N GLU A 53 -81.74 -44.34 -77.76
CA GLU A 53 -81.85 -44.53 -79.21
C GLU A 53 -82.32 -45.95 -79.57
N THR A 54 -81.84 -46.98 -78.85
CA THR A 54 -82.28 -48.37 -79.04
C THR A 54 -83.70 -48.64 -78.53
N ARG A 55 -84.17 -47.86 -77.56
CA ARG A 55 -85.53 -47.97 -76.98
C ARG A 55 -86.54 -46.97 -77.50
N GLN A 56 -86.17 -46.06 -78.39
CA GLN A 56 -87.17 -45.28 -79.12
C GLN A 56 -87.85 -46.24 -80.10
N PRO A 57 -89.12 -46.69 -79.86
CA PRO A 57 -89.93 -47.06 -81.00
C PRO A 57 -89.91 -45.86 -81.94
N ALA A 58 -89.81 -46.12 -83.25
CA ALA A 58 -90.20 -45.13 -84.24
C ALA A 58 -91.49 -44.48 -83.73
N MET A 59 -91.40 -43.16 -83.46
CA MET A 59 -92.49 -42.35 -82.91
C MET A 59 -93.80 -42.93 -83.40
N PRO A 60 -94.76 -43.31 -82.53
CA PRO A 60 -96.03 -43.79 -83.01
C PRO A 60 -96.53 -42.71 -83.97
N GLN A 61 -96.56 -43.05 -85.26
CA GLN A 61 -97.40 -42.34 -86.19
C GLN A 61 -98.80 -42.62 -85.66
N GLN A 62 -99.26 -41.80 -84.74
CA GLN A 62 -100.66 -41.61 -84.50
C GLN A 62 -101.20 -41.04 -85.80
N GLN A 63 -101.43 -41.93 -86.77
CA GLN A 63 -102.49 -41.79 -87.74
C GLN A 63 -103.77 -41.72 -86.92
N VAL A 64 -104.07 -40.52 -86.44
CA VAL A 64 -105.45 -40.13 -86.23
C VAL A 64 -106.13 -40.48 -87.55
N PRO A 65 -107.24 -41.25 -87.58
CA PRO A 65 -108.02 -41.39 -88.80
C PRO A 65 -108.54 -40.00 -89.11
N SER A 66 -107.79 -39.24 -89.89
CA SER A 66 -108.19 -37.94 -90.36
C SER A 66 -109.26 -38.22 -91.39
N GLY A 67 -110.53 -38.05 -91.01
CA GLY A 67 -111.63 -37.89 -91.95
C GLY A 67 -111.50 -36.57 -92.73
N LEU A 68 -110.29 -36.28 -93.22
CA LEU A 68 -109.88 -35.11 -93.97
C LEU A 68 -109.33 -35.63 -95.31
N PRO A 69 -109.73 -35.07 -96.46
CA PRO A 69 -109.19 -35.44 -97.77
C PRO A 69 -107.65 -35.41 -97.78
N ASP A 70 -106.99 -36.36 -98.45
CA ASP A 70 -105.53 -36.54 -98.44
C ASP A 70 -104.75 -35.24 -98.76
N ASP A 71 -105.25 -34.42 -99.69
CA ASP A 71 -104.68 -33.10 -100.02
C ASP A 71 -104.62 -32.15 -98.81
N LEU A 72 -105.65 -32.16 -97.96
CA LEU A 72 -105.72 -31.30 -96.78
C LEU A 72 -104.80 -31.80 -95.66
N ALA A 73 -104.69 -33.13 -95.50
CA ALA A 73 -103.75 -33.73 -94.57
C ALA A 73 -102.29 -33.43 -94.96
N GLU A 74 -101.95 -33.55 -96.24
CA GLU A 74 -100.62 -33.20 -96.74
C GLU A 74 -100.31 -31.71 -96.57
N THR A 75 -101.30 -30.84 -96.81
CA THR A 75 -101.17 -29.39 -96.59
C THR A 75 -100.93 -29.07 -95.12
N LEU A 76 -101.68 -29.69 -94.19
CA LEU A 76 -101.51 -29.49 -92.75
C LEU A 76 -100.17 -30.05 -92.23
N VAL A 77 -99.70 -31.18 -92.73
CA VAL A 77 -98.38 -31.73 -92.39
C VAL A 77 -97.27 -30.82 -92.91
N ASN A 78 -97.40 -30.28 -94.11
CA ASN A 78 -96.45 -29.32 -94.68
C ASN A 78 -96.44 -27.99 -93.90
N VAL A 79 -97.60 -27.50 -93.47
CA VAL A 79 -97.72 -26.34 -92.57
C VAL A 79 -97.07 -26.64 -91.21
N ALA A 80 -97.35 -27.79 -90.60
CA ALA A 80 -96.76 -28.21 -89.34
C ALA A 80 -95.23 -28.33 -89.43
N ARG A 81 -94.69 -28.92 -90.52
CA ARG A 81 -93.24 -28.99 -90.77
C ARG A 81 -92.62 -27.61 -90.92
N ARG A 82 -93.26 -26.70 -91.67
CA ARG A 82 -92.78 -25.31 -91.83
C ARG A 82 -92.80 -24.55 -90.50
N LEU A 83 -93.86 -24.69 -89.72
CA LEU A 83 -93.99 -24.09 -88.39
C LEU A 83 -92.92 -24.61 -87.43
N TRP A 84 -92.75 -25.92 -87.38
CA TRP A 84 -91.73 -26.56 -86.55
C TRP A 84 -90.33 -26.09 -86.92
N THR A 85 -90.02 -26.05 -88.22
CA THR A 85 -88.69 -25.64 -88.72
C THR A 85 -88.41 -24.19 -88.35
N VAL A 86 -89.34 -23.26 -88.62
CA VAL A 86 -89.15 -21.83 -88.30
C VAL A 86 -89.00 -21.60 -86.80
N SER A 87 -89.79 -22.27 -85.97
CA SER A 87 -89.66 -22.16 -84.52
C SER A 87 -88.33 -22.67 -84.02
N ARG A 88 -87.94 -23.86 -84.49
CA ARG A 88 -86.71 -24.51 -84.13
C ARG A 88 -85.51 -23.66 -84.54
N ASP A 89 -85.45 -23.24 -85.80
CA ASP A 89 -84.38 -22.39 -86.33
C ASP A 89 -84.27 -21.09 -85.54
N GLU A 90 -85.40 -20.47 -85.17
CA GLU A 90 -85.39 -19.24 -84.37
C GLU A 90 -84.93 -19.49 -82.93
N THR A 91 -85.31 -20.62 -82.29
CA THR A 91 -84.79 -21.01 -80.98
C THR A 91 -83.30 -21.33 -81.02
N GLU A 92 -82.82 -22.04 -82.04
CA GLU A 92 -81.40 -22.38 -82.24
C GLU A 92 -80.58 -21.11 -82.52
N ARG A 93 -81.09 -20.20 -83.35
CA ARG A 93 -80.46 -18.91 -83.65
C ARG A 93 -80.31 -18.06 -82.39
N LEU A 94 -81.37 -17.90 -81.61
CA LEU A 94 -81.34 -17.05 -80.41
C LEU A 94 -80.55 -17.69 -79.27
N SER A 95 -80.64 -19.00 -79.08
CA SER A 95 -79.80 -19.71 -78.10
C SER A 95 -78.32 -19.64 -78.48
N GLY A 96 -77.97 -19.83 -79.75
CA GLY A 96 -76.61 -19.66 -80.25
C GLY A 96 -76.07 -18.23 -80.07
N GLN A 97 -76.87 -17.21 -80.40
CA GLN A 97 -76.50 -15.80 -80.17
C GLN A 97 -76.25 -15.51 -78.69
N ARG A 98 -77.14 -15.95 -77.81
CA ARG A 98 -76.98 -15.73 -76.36
C ARG A 98 -75.82 -16.54 -75.78
N LEU A 99 -75.63 -17.78 -76.20
CA LEU A 99 -74.50 -18.62 -75.79
C LEU A 99 -73.17 -17.99 -76.23
N SER A 100 -73.10 -17.42 -77.43
CA SER A 100 -71.93 -16.69 -77.91
C SER A 100 -71.61 -15.48 -77.02
N VAL A 101 -72.62 -14.68 -76.67
CA VAL A 101 -72.43 -13.50 -75.79
C VAL A 101 -71.99 -13.93 -74.39
N VAL A 102 -72.58 -15.00 -73.83
CA VAL A 102 -72.21 -15.52 -72.51
C VAL A 102 -70.80 -16.11 -72.53
N THR A 103 -70.44 -16.85 -73.59
CA THR A 103 -69.10 -17.42 -73.77
C THR A 103 -68.04 -16.32 -73.89
N GLN A 104 -68.33 -15.27 -74.66
CA GLN A 104 -67.44 -14.10 -74.78
C GLN A 104 -67.27 -13.39 -73.43
N ARG A 105 -68.37 -13.16 -72.69
CA ARG A 105 -68.32 -12.56 -71.35
C ARG A 105 -67.52 -13.40 -70.37
N LEU A 106 -67.67 -14.73 -70.41
CA LEU A 106 -66.89 -15.65 -69.57
C LEU A 106 -65.41 -15.60 -69.93
N ALA A 107 -65.06 -15.57 -71.21
CA ALA A 107 -63.67 -15.47 -71.66
C ALA A 107 -63.02 -14.15 -71.20
N THR A 108 -63.73 -13.02 -71.32
CA THR A 108 -63.26 -11.73 -70.80
C THR A 108 -63.06 -11.78 -69.28
N ALA A 109 -64.02 -12.34 -68.53
CA ALA A 109 -63.92 -12.45 -67.08
C ALA A 109 -62.77 -13.35 -66.60
N LEU A 110 -62.47 -14.43 -67.34
CA LEU A 110 -61.31 -15.28 -67.05
C LEU A 110 -59.98 -14.54 -67.33
N SER A 111 -59.91 -13.77 -68.42
CA SER A 111 -58.74 -12.94 -68.71
C SER A 111 -58.51 -11.88 -67.65
N GLU A 112 -59.57 -11.16 -67.25
CA GLU A 112 -59.52 -10.15 -66.18
C GLU A 112 -59.07 -10.79 -64.85
N ARG A 113 -59.60 -11.98 -64.51
CA ARG A 113 -59.17 -12.79 -63.36
C ARG A 113 -57.68 -13.08 -63.39
N ASP A 114 -57.19 -13.60 -64.50
CA ASP A 114 -55.80 -14.05 -64.64
C ASP A 114 -54.83 -12.87 -64.59
N GLU A 115 -55.19 -11.73 -65.20
CA GLU A 115 -54.40 -10.50 -65.19
C GLU A 115 -54.22 -9.96 -63.77
N ALA A 116 -55.29 -9.74 -63.01
CA ALA A 116 -55.13 -9.18 -61.68
C ALA A 116 -54.74 -10.23 -60.61
N LEU A 117 -54.81 -11.54 -60.90
CA LEU A 117 -54.12 -12.58 -60.10
C LEU A 117 -52.61 -12.46 -60.29
N ALA A 118 -52.14 -12.18 -61.49
CA ALA A 118 -50.73 -11.87 -61.73
C ALA A 118 -50.31 -10.58 -61.01
N GLU A 119 -51.15 -9.54 -60.98
CA GLU A 119 -50.89 -8.32 -60.19
C GLU A 119 -50.84 -8.58 -58.67
N PHE A 120 -51.75 -9.42 -58.16
CA PHE A 120 -51.75 -9.82 -56.75
C PHE A 120 -50.50 -10.63 -56.39
N GLN A 121 -50.08 -11.56 -57.24
CA GLN A 121 -48.83 -12.32 -57.04
C GLN A 121 -47.62 -11.40 -57.05
N LYS A 122 -47.55 -10.48 -58.01
CA LYS A 122 -46.46 -9.50 -58.11
C LYS A 122 -46.34 -8.63 -56.86
N THR A 123 -47.46 -8.07 -56.38
CA THR A 123 -47.48 -7.26 -55.15
C THR A 123 -47.15 -8.09 -53.90
N GLY A 124 -47.55 -9.36 -53.86
CA GLY A 124 -47.14 -10.31 -52.82
C GLY A 124 -45.63 -10.60 -52.81
N ASP A 125 -45.03 -10.79 -53.99
CA ASP A 125 -43.58 -11.00 -54.15
C ASP A 125 -42.77 -9.75 -53.76
N GLU A 126 -43.26 -8.56 -54.14
CA GLU A 126 -42.68 -7.26 -53.73
C GLU A 126 -42.74 -7.09 -52.21
N ALA A 127 -43.88 -7.42 -51.58
CA ALA A 127 -44.03 -7.40 -50.12
C ALA A 127 -43.13 -8.45 -49.41
N ALA A 128 -42.86 -9.60 -50.05
CA ALA A 128 -41.92 -10.59 -49.53
C ALA A 128 -40.46 -10.09 -49.58
N LYS A 129 -40.06 -9.43 -50.69
CA LYS A 129 -38.74 -8.81 -50.81
C LYS A 129 -38.53 -7.69 -49.79
N HIS A 130 -39.50 -6.82 -49.59
CA HIS A 130 -39.42 -5.77 -48.57
C HIS A 130 -39.27 -6.32 -47.15
N ARG A 131 -39.86 -7.48 -46.83
CA ARG A 131 -39.63 -8.16 -45.54
C ARG A 131 -38.20 -8.65 -45.39
N GLN A 132 -37.66 -9.30 -46.42
CA GLN A 132 -36.27 -9.75 -46.41
C GLN A 132 -35.30 -8.57 -46.23
N GLU A 133 -35.51 -7.47 -46.94
CA GLU A 133 -34.71 -6.24 -46.80
C GLU A 133 -34.79 -5.66 -45.38
N LEU A 134 -35.98 -5.64 -44.76
CA LEU A 134 -36.17 -5.19 -43.38
C LEU A 134 -35.46 -6.10 -42.36
N ASP A 135 -35.50 -7.41 -42.55
CA ASP A 135 -34.78 -8.37 -41.70
C ASP A 135 -33.26 -8.17 -41.83
N GLU A 136 -32.75 -7.96 -43.05
CA GLU A 136 -31.34 -7.65 -43.29
C GLU A 136 -30.89 -6.33 -42.66
N LEU A 137 -31.69 -5.27 -42.76
CA LEU A 137 -31.36 -4.00 -42.10
C LEU A 137 -31.43 -4.11 -40.58
N THR A 138 -32.41 -4.85 -40.05
CA THR A 138 -32.57 -5.07 -38.60
C THR A 138 -31.40 -5.87 -38.03
N THR A 139 -30.94 -6.89 -38.74
CA THR A 139 -29.73 -7.65 -38.34
C THR A 139 -28.47 -6.77 -38.40
N LYS A 140 -28.30 -5.96 -39.46
CA LYS A 140 -27.19 -4.97 -39.53
C LYS A 140 -27.23 -3.97 -38.38
N LEU A 141 -28.40 -3.42 -38.06
CA LEU A 141 -28.60 -2.50 -36.94
C LEU A 141 -28.21 -3.15 -35.61
N ARG A 142 -28.66 -4.38 -35.35
CA ARG A 142 -28.29 -5.12 -34.15
C ARG A 142 -26.78 -5.35 -34.06
N THR A 143 -26.14 -5.73 -35.17
CA THR A 143 -24.68 -5.92 -35.17
C THR A 143 -23.93 -4.62 -34.89
N SER A 144 -24.37 -3.48 -35.43
CA SER A 144 -23.72 -2.19 -35.14
C SER A 144 -23.96 -1.75 -33.70
N GLU A 145 -25.16 -1.95 -33.14
CA GLU A 145 -25.46 -1.72 -31.71
C GLU A 145 -24.58 -2.57 -30.79
N GLU A 146 -24.38 -3.86 -31.12
CA GLU A 146 -23.48 -4.76 -30.39
C GLU A 146 -22.01 -4.30 -30.48
N THR A 147 -21.56 -3.80 -31.63
CA THR A 147 -20.20 -3.23 -31.74
C THR A 147 -20.04 -1.98 -30.87
N VAL A 148 -21.02 -1.07 -30.85
CA VAL A 148 -20.98 0.12 -29.98
C VAL A 148 -20.96 -0.28 -28.50
N ALA A 149 -21.71 -1.30 -28.09
CA ALA A 149 -21.69 -1.81 -26.73
C ALA A 149 -20.29 -2.35 -26.33
N ARG A 150 -19.65 -3.13 -27.21
CA ARG A 150 -18.28 -3.62 -26.99
C ARG A 150 -17.25 -2.49 -26.89
N LEU A 151 -17.33 -1.50 -27.79
CA LEU A 151 -16.42 -0.34 -27.75
C LEU A 151 -16.57 0.46 -26.45
N ARG A 152 -17.80 0.57 -25.90
CA ARG A 152 -18.04 1.22 -24.60
C ARG A 152 -17.47 0.44 -23.43
N GLU A 153 -17.57 -0.90 -23.46
CA GLU A 153 -16.97 -1.77 -22.44
C GLU A 153 -15.43 -1.69 -22.46
N GLU A 154 -14.82 -1.78 -23.65
CA GLU A 154 -13.37 -1.62 -23.82
C GLU A 154 -12.87 -0.25 -23.31
N PHE A 155 -13.63 0.82 -23.55
CA PHE A 155 -13.32 2.15 -23.03
C PHE A 155 -13.37 2.20 -21.49
N ALA A 156 -14.39 1.58 -20.89
CA ALA A 156 -14.53 1.52 -19.43
C ALA A 156 -13.39 0.71 -18.79
N GLU A 157 -13.01 -0.42 -19.39
CA GLU A 157 -11.86 -1.21 -18.95
C GLU A 157 -10.54 -0.44 -19.04
N ALA A 158 -10.30 0.24 -20.17
CA ALA A 158 -9.09 1.04 -20.35
C ALA A 158 -9.00 2.17 -19.31
N THR A 159 -10.12 2.84 -19.04
CA THR A 159 -10.21 3.89 -18.01
C THR A 159 -9.91 3.33 -16.61
N ALA A 160 -10.48 2.17 -16.26
CA ALA A 160 -10.21 1.51 -14.99
C ALA A 160 -8.73 1.12 -14.82
N ARG A 161 -8.06 0.68 -15.91
CA ARG A 161 -6.63 0.35 -15.89
C ARG A 161 -5.76 1.59 -15.65
N VAL A 162 -6.09 2.72 -16.26
CA VAL A 162 -5.38 3.99 -16.01
C VAL A 162 -5.52 4.41 -14.55
N GLN A 163 -6.75 4.44 -14.02
CA GLN A 163 -7.01 4.79 -12.62
C GLN A 163 -6.27 3.87 -11.62
N ALA A 164 -6.17 2.58 -11.92
CA ALA A 164 -5.42 1.64 -11.09
C ALA A 164 -3.90 1.92 -11.09
N ILE A 165 -3.34 2.32 -12.24
CA ILE A 165 -1.93 2.71 -12.35
C ILE A 165 -1.69 4.03 -11.60
N GLU A 166 -2.57 5.02 -11.75
CA GLU A 166 -2.50 6.29 -11.03
C GLU A 166 -2.58 6.11 -9.51
N ALA A 167 -3.50 5.26 -9.03
CA ALA A 167 -3.60 4.92 -7.62
C ALA A 167 -2.30 4.32 -7.09
N ARG A 168 -1.70 3.36 -7.82
CA ARG A 168 -0.40 2.76 -7.45
C ARG A 168 0.73 3.77 -7.47
N ALA A 169 0.77 4.65 -8.46
CA ALA A 169 1.76 5.72 -8.51
C ALA A 169 1.63 6.69 -7.32
N SER A 170 0.39 6.97 -6.88
CA SER A 170 0.14 7.82 -5.70
C SER A 170 0.60 7.16 -4.39
N THR A 171 0.42 5.84 -4.25
CA THR A 171 0.86 5.10 -3.05
C THR A 171 2.38 4.97 -2.99
N GLU A 172 3.04 4.71 -4.12
CA GLU A 172 4.51 4.66 -4.19
C GLU A 172 5.13 6.04 -3.94
N GLN A 173 4.46 7.11 -4.40
CA GLN A 173 4.89 8.48 -4.11
C GLN A 173 4.79 8.82 -2.62
N SER A 174 3.75 8.39 -1.91
CA SER A 174 3.62 8.63 -0.47
C SER A 174 4.64 7.80 0.33
N GLN A 175 4.88 6.55 -0.06
CA GLN A 175 5.94 5.71 0.51
C GLN A 175 7.32 6.34 0.31
N LEU A 176 7.61 6.86 -0.88
CA LEU A 176 8.85 7.59 -1.15
C LEU A 176 9.04 8.81 -0.27
N GLN A 177 7.98 9.59 -0.02
CA GLN A 177 8.04 10.73 0.89
C GLN A 177 8.32 10.29 2.33
N ALA A 178 7.70 9.19 2.77
CA ALA A 178 7.94 8.64 4.11
C ALA A 178 9.40 8.16 4.28
N VAL A 179 9.95 7.43 3.30
CA VAL A 179 11.36 6.98 3.34
C VAL A 179 12.31 8.18 3.34
N LYS A 180 12.05 9.23 2.54
CA LYS A 180 12.86 10.46 2.56
C LYS A 180 12.84 11.16 3.93
N ALA A 181 11.67 11.22 4.57
CA ALA A 181 11.54 11.83 5.89
C ALA A 181 12.32 11.04 6.95
N SER A 182 12.20 9.71 6.94
CA SER A 182 12.98 8.81 7.82
C SER A 182 14.49 8.99 7.64
N LEU A 183 14.96 9.07 6.38
CA LEU A 183 16.38 9.25 6.09
C LEU A 183 16.92 10.61 6.59
N GLU A 184 16.12 11.68 6.51
CA GLU A 184 16.51 12.99 7.05
C GLU A 184 16.52 12.99 8.59
N GLU A 185 15.57 12.31 9.23
CA GLU A 185 15.56 12.12 10.68
C GLU A 185 16.81 11.34 11.15
N GLN A 186 17.16 10.25 10.45
CA GLN A 186 18.40 9.51 10.71
C GLN A 186 19.65 10.37 10.48
N ARG A 187 19.64 11.25 9.47
CA ARG A 187 20.74 12.19 9.22
C ARG A 187 20.94 13.13 10.40
N GLN A 188 19.84 13.70 10.91
CA GLN A 188 19.87 14.60 12.07
C GLN A 188 20.35 13.88 13.34
N THR A 189 19.87 12.66 13.61
CA THR A 189 20.34 11.89 14.77
C THR A 189 21.82 11.53 14.67
N SER A 190 22.30 11.12 13.48
CA SER A 190 23.72 10.85 13.23
C SER A 190 24.60 12.10 13.39
N GLU A 191 24.16 13.26 12.91
CA GLU A 191 24.85 14.54 13.13
C GLU A 191 24.95 14.89 14.61
N THR A 192 23.87 14.68 15.37
CA THR A 192 23.82 14.93 16.82
C THR A 192 24.75 14.00 17.59
N LEU A 193 24.76 12.70 17.24
CA LEU A 193 25.68 11.71 17.82
C LEU A 193 27.14 12.03 17.50
N THR A 194 27.43 12.45 16.26
CA THR A 194 28.78 12.85 15.84
C THR A 194 29.27 14.06 16.64
N ALA A 195 28.41 15.06 16.85
CA ALA A 195 28.74 16.21 17.69
C ALA A 195 28.99 15.83 19.15
N SER A 196 28.18 14.91 19.70
CA SER A 196 28.38 14.39 21.06
C SER A 196 29.68 13.59 21.19
N LEU A 197 30.02 12.76 20.20
CA LEU A 197 31.29 12.03 20.13
C LEU A 197 32.48 12.99 20.12
N ALA A 198 32.45 14.04 19.29
CA ALA A 198 33.49 15.05 19.24
C ALA A 198 33.67 15.75 20.61
N GLY A 199 32.55 16.08 21.28
CA GLY A 199 32.60 16.64 22.63
C GLY A 199 33.22 15.70 23.66
N LYS A 200 32.88 14.41 23.64
CA LYS A 200 33.49 13.41 24.55
C LYS A 200 34.97 13.16 24.23
N ASP A 201 35.36 13.15 22.95
CA ASP A 201 36.76 13.01 22.53
C ASP A 201 37.60 14.20 23.04
N GLU A 202 37.06 15.43 22.99
CA GLU A 202 37.70 16.61 23.59
C GLU A 202 37.81 16.52 25.12
N GLU A 203 36.79 16.02 25.81
CA GLU A 203 36.80 15.83 27.27
C GLU A 203 37.82 14.76 27.69
N ILE A 204 37.90 13.64 26.98
CA ILE A 204 38.93 12.62 27.19
C ILE A 204 40.33 13.21 26.96
N ALA A 205 40.52 14.02 25.92
CA ALA A 205 41.80 14.68 25.66
C ALA A 205 42.22 15.61 26.82
N ARG A 206 41.28 16.40 27.35
CA ARG A 206 41.53 17.28 28.53
C ARG A 206 41.87 16.47 29.78
N ILE A 207 41.06 15.47 30.14
CA ILE A 207 41.31 14.67 31.35
C ILE A 207 42.61 13.85 31.21
N THR A 208 42.95 13.40 30.00
CA THR A 208 44.24 12.74 29.74
C THR A 208 45.41 13.68 29.97
N GLN A 209 45.31 14.92 29.49
CA GLN A 209 46.33 15.96 29.72
C GLN A 209 46.47 16.31 31.21
N GLU A 210 45.35 16.49 31.92
CA GLU A 210 45.33 16.77 33.37
C GLU A 210 45.96 15.62 34.16
N ARG A 211 45.65 14.37 33.81
CA ARG A 211 46.27 13.17 34.41
C ARG A 211 47.77 13.14 34.16
N ASP A 212 48.22 13.42 32.94
CA ASP A 212 49.64 13.40 32.59
C ASP A 212 50.41 14.52 33.32
N GLN A 213 49.76 15.67 33.51
CA GLN A 213 50.29 16.76 34.33
C GLN A 213 50.39 16.34 35.81
N ALA A 214 49.31 15.78 36.39
CA ALA A 214 49.31 15.29 37.77
C ALA A 214 50.35 14.19 38.00
N ARG A 215 50.60 13.32 37.01
CA ARG A 215 51.68 12.34 37.06
C ARG A 215 53.06 12.98 37.13
N ARG A 216 53.34 13.98 36.29
CA ARG A 216 54.62 14.70 36.32
C ARG A 216 54.82 15.42 37.66
N GLU A 217 53.77 16.02 38.20
CA GLU A 217 53.80 16.66 39.53
C GLU A 217 54.06 15.64 40.64
N HIS A 218 53.42 14.47 40.59
CA HIS A 218 53.69 13.37 41.52
C HIS A 218 55.13 12.85 41.43
N GLU A 219 55.66 12.65 40.21
CA GLU A 219 57.06 12.24 39.99
C GLU A 219 58.04 13.29 40.53
N GLN A 220 57.75 14.59 40.36
CA GLN A 220 58.55 15.68 40.90
C GLN A 220 58.53 15.71 42.44
N LEU A 221 57.35 15.58 43.05
CA LEU A 221 57.21 15.50 44.51
C LEU A 221 57.92 14.26 45.05
N GLN A 222 57.80 13.11 44.39
CA GLN A 222 58.49 11.88 44.79
C GLN A 222 60.02 12.04 44.73
N ALA A 223 60.54 12.71 43.71
CA ALA A 223 61.96 13.04 43.62
C ALA A 223 62.40 13.99 44.77
N ALA A 224 61.61 15.02 45.08
CA ALA A 224 61.87 15.93 46.19
C ALA A 224 61.87 15.22 47.56
N VAL A 225 60.88 14.36 47.80
CA VAL A 225 60.80 13.49 48.99
C VAL A 225 62.02 12.60 49.10
N SER A 226 62.45 11.96 48.00
CA SER A 226 63.65 11.11 48.00
C SER A 226 64.92 11.90 48.32
N GLY A 227 65.05 13.14 47.81
CA GLY A 227 66.14 14.04 48.16
C GLY A 227 66.12 14.45 49.64
N LYS A 228 64.93 14.72 50.19
CA LYS A 228 64.76 15.02 51.63
C LYS A 228 65.08 13.82 52.52
N ASP A 229 64.75 12.61 52.10
CA ASP A 229 65.13 11.38 52.80
C ASP A 229 66.66 11.19 52.81
N GLU A 230 67.36 11.49 51.71
CA GLU A 230 68.82 11.49 51.65
C GLU A 230 69.46 12.56 52.55
N GLU A 231 68.92 13.78 52.56
CA GLU A 231 69.35 14.86 53.47
C GLU A 231 69.17 14.45 54.94
N LEU A 232 68.02 13.87 55.29
CA LEU A 232 67.76 13.35 56.64
C LEU A 232 68.73 12.23 57.03
N ALA A 233 69.09 11.35 56.10
CA ALA A 233 70.08 10.31 56.34
C ALA A 233 71.48 10.90 56.63
N ARG A 234 71.88 11.96 55.91
CA ARG A 234 73.14 12.68 56.17
C ARG A 234 73.13 13.36 57.53
N VAL A 235 72.07 14.09 57.87
CA VAL A 235 71.94 14.76 59.19
C VAL A 235 71.94 13.74 60.33
N ALA A 236 71.29 12.59 60.14
CA ALA A 236 71.33 11.51 61.14
C ALA A 236 72.75 10.95 61.33
N GLN A 237 73.51 10.77 60.24
CA GLN A 237 74.91 10.34 60.29
C GLN A 237 75.81 11.37 61.00
N GLU A 238 75.66 12.66 60.68
CA GLU A 238 76.39 13.75 61.33
C GLU A 238 76.10 13.80 62.83
N ARG A 239 74.84 13.62 63.23
CA ARG A 239 74.44 13.53 64.64
C ARG A 239 75.09 12.34 65.35
N ASP A 240 75.12 11.17 64.71
CA ASP A 240 75.70 9.97 65.31
C ASP A 240 77.23 10.10 65.47
N GLN A 241 77.91 10.76 64.51
CA GLN A 241 79.32 11.14 64.64
C GLN A 241 79.55 12.11 65.80
N ALA A 242 78.75 13.18 65.92
CA ALA A 242 78.85 14.14 67.01
C ALA A 242 78.64 13.48 68.39
N ARG A 243 77.73 12.51 68.49
CA ARG A 243 77.52 11.73 69.73
C ARG A 243 78.74 10.88 70.08
N GLN A 244 79.39 10.28 69.09
CA GLN A 244 80.59 9.48 69.31
C GLN A 244 81.78 10.36 69.72
N GLU A 245 81.94 11.54 69.13
CA GLU A 245 82.92 12.54 69.56
C GLU A 245 82.67 13.01 71.00
N HIS A 246 81.42 13.29 71.36
CA HIS A 246 81.05 13.65 72.73
C HIS A 246 81.39 12.54 73.73
N ALA A 247 81.09 11.27 73.41
CA ALA A 247 81.44 10.14 74.27
C ALA A 247 82.96 10.02 74.47
N ASN A 248 83.75 10.22 73.41
CA ASN A 248 85.21 10.22 73.50
C ASN A 248 85.73 11.36 74.39
N LEU A 249 85.21 12.59 74.20
CA LEU A 249 85.56 13.73 75.06
C LEU A 249 85.20 13.47 76.53
N GLN A 250 84.06 12.84 76.79
CA GLN A 250 83.64 12.47 78.15
C GLN A 250 84.60 11.47 78.81
N THR A 251 85.09 10.47 78.07
CA THR A 251 86.11 9.53 78.60
C THR A 251 87.46 10.20 78.88
N LEU A 252 87.84 11.21 78.08
CA LEU A 252 89.05 11.98 78.30
C LEU A 252 88.94 12.84 79.56
N VAL A 253 87.77 13.47 79.78
CA VAL A 253 87.49 14.26 80.98
C VAL A 253 87.53 13.38 82.22
N SER A 254 86.90 12.20 82.22
CA SER A 254 86.99 11.28 83.38
C SER A 254 88.43 10.84 83.68
N GLY A 255 89.26 10.61 82.64
CA GLY A 255 90.67 10.31 82.84
C GLY A 255 91.46 11.48 83.46
N LYS A 256 91.10 12.72 83.13
CA LYS A 256 91.68 13.92 83.76
C LYS A 256 91.24 14.09 85.21
N ASP A 257 90.01 13.71 85.54
CA ASP A 257 89.51 13.72 86.92
C ASP A 257 90.26 12.70 87.80
N ASP A 258 90.55 11.51 87.28
CA ASP A 258 91.37 10.49 87.97
C ASP A 258 92.81 10.97 88.20
N GLU A 259 93.41 11.65 87.22
CA GLU A 259 94.74 12.27 87.35
C GLU A 259 94.73 13.37 88.44
N LEU A 260 93.71 14.22 88.47
CA LEU A 260 93.54 15.24 89.51
C LEU A 260 93.38 14.63 90.91
N ALA A 261 92.66 13.51 91.03
CA ALA A 261 92.53 12.78 92.28
C ALA A 261 93.88 12.24 92.79
N ARG A 262 94.74 11.73 91.90
CA ARG A 262 96.11 11.29 92.26
C ARG A 262 96.97 12.45 92.74
N VAL A 263 96.96 13.58 92.03
CA VAL A 263 97.72 14.78 92.42
C VAL A 263 97.24 15.32 93.77
N ALA A 264 95.94 15.27 94.05
CA ALA A 264 95.40 15.65 95.36
C ALA A 264 95.90 14.72 96.48
N GLN A 265 95.94 13.41 96.24
CA GLN A 265 96.45 12.42 97.19
C GLN A 265 97.94 12.62 97.51
N GLU A 266 98.77 12.86 96.48
CA GLU A 266 100.21 13.15 96.64
C GLU A 266 100.44 14.42 97.47
N ARG A 267 99.65 15.48 97.21
CA ARG A 267 99.70 16.72 97.99
C ARG A 267 99.35 16.50 99.46
N ASP A 268 98.35 15.67 99.74
CA ASP A 268 97.91 15.41 101.11
C ASP A 268 98.95 14.54 101.86
N GLN A 269 99.63 13.60 101.17
CA GLN A 269 100.81 12.91 101.72
C GLN A 269 101.95 13.88 102.05
N ALA A 270 102.30 14.80 101.15
CA ALA A 270 103.34 15.79 101.39
C ALA A 270 103.02 16.71 102.60
N ARG A 271 101.75 17.05 102.80
CA ARG A 271 101.30 17.81 103.99
C ARG A 271 101.44 17.01 105.27
N GLN A 272 101.14 15.71 105.24
CA GLN A 272 101.31 14.81 106.38
C GLN A 272 102.80 14.70 106.78
N GLU A 273 103.70 14.58 105.80
CA GLU A 273 105.15 14.56 106.02
C GLU A 273 105.65 15.88 106.62
N HIS A 274 105.19 17.02 106.11
CA HIS A 274 105.52 18.33 106.69
C HIS A 274 105.05 18.46 108.14
N ALA A 275 103.84 17.98 108.46
CA ALA A 275 103.33 17.98 109.84
C ALA A 275 104.17 17.11 110.79
N ASN A 276 104.65 15.95 110.31
CA ASN A 276 105.54 15.05 111.05
C ASN A 276 106.93 15.68 111.28
N LEU A 277 107.50 16.35 110.27
CA LEU A 277 108.76 17.07 110.42
C LEU A 277 108.63 18.23 111.42
N GLN A 278 107.49 18.92 111.42
CA GLN A 278 107.23 20.04 112.34
C GLN A 278 107.11 19.57 113.81
N THR A 279 106.56 18.39 114.06
CA THR A 279 106.52 17.77 115.40
C THR A 279 107.90 17.30 115.87
N LEU A 280 108.75 16.82 114.97
CA LEU A 280 110.15 16.48 115.28
C LEU A 280 110.97 17.72 115.66
N ILE A 281 110.78 18.83 114.93
CA ILE A 281 111.43 20.11 115.20
C ILE A 281 111.03 20.63 116.58
N SER A 282 109.74 20.63 116.93
CA SER A 282 109.31 21.05 118.27
C SER A 282 109.92 20.21 119.40
N GLY A 283 110.12 18.90 119.18
CA GLY A 283 110.81 18.05 120.17
C GLY A 283 112.29 18.41 120.35
N LYS A 284 112.97 18.84 119.27
CA LYS A 284 114.36 19.30 119.33
C LYS A 284 114.50 20.65 120.03
N ASP A 285 113.52 21.53 119.88
CA ASP A 285 113.48 22.82 120.58
C ASP A 285 113.31 22.64 122.11
N GLU A 286 112.52 21.65 122.54
CA GLU A 286 112.38 21.29 123.96
C GLU A 286 113.67 20.70 124.56
N GLU A 287 114.42 19.89 123.80
CA GLU A 287 115.74 19.38 124.22
C GLU A 287 116.76 20.52 124.37
N LEU A 288 116.77 21.49 123.46
CA LEU A 288 117.63 22.69 123.56
C LEU A 288 117.30 23.54 124.78
N ALA A 289 116.02 23.66 125.15
CA ALA A 289 115.60 24.37 126.35
C ALA A 289 116.11 23.70 127.64
N ARG A 290 116.14 22.36 127.69
CA ARG A 290 116.70 21.60 128.83
C ARG A 290 118.22 21.80 128.96
N VAL A 291 118.96 21.74 127.86
CA VAL A 291 120.42 21.97 127.86
C VAL A 291 120.77 23.41 128.28
N ALA A 292 119.95 24.39 127.91
CA ALA A 292 120.11 25.77 128.37
C ALA A 292 119.90 25.91 129.89
N GLN A 293 118.95 25.17 130.47
CA GLN A 293 118.65 25.17 131.90
C GLN A 293 119.77 24.50 132.73
N GLU A 294 120.32 23.38 132.26
CA GLU A 294 121.46 22.70 132.89
C GLU A 294 122.72 23.60 132.91
N ARG A 295 122.94 24.37 131.84
CA ARG A 295 124.06 25.32 131.75
C ARG A 295 123.94 26.48 132.74
N GLU A 296 122.74 26.91 133.08
CA GLU A 296 122.51 27.96 134.08
C GLU A 296 122.70 27.46 135.51
N GLN A 297 122.28 26.22 135.79
CA GLN A 297 122.56 25.53 137.06
C GLN A 297 124.08 25.37 137.28
N ALA A 298 124.82 24.97 136.23
CA ALA A 298 126.29 24.88 136.27
C ALA A 298 126.98 26.24 136.54
N ARG A 299 126.41 27.36 136.06
CA ARG A 299 126.93 28.71 136.37
C ARG A 299 126.70 29.11 137.83
N GLN A 300 125.54 28.75 138.39
CA GLN A 300 125.22 29.03 139.79
C GLN A 300 126.10 28.22 140.75
N GLU A 301 126.45 26.98 140.40
CA GLU A 301 127.44 26.17 141.13
C GLU A 301 128.86 26.75 141.03
N HIS A 302 129.25 27.26 139.84
CA HIS A 302 130.55 27.92 139.65
C HIS A 302 130.67 29.25 140.44
N ALA A 303 129.57 29.99 140.59
CA ALA A 303 129.51 31.21 141.42
C ALA A 303 129.66 30.90 142.92
N ASN A 304 129.11 29.77 143.39
CA ASN A 304 129.20 29.34 144.79
C ASN A 304 130.59 28.76 145.15
N LEU A 305 131.33 28.21 144.18
CA LEU A 305 132.73 27.80 144.37
C LEU A 305 133.68 29.01 144.42
N GLN A 306 133.35 30.09 143.73
CA GLN A 306 134.17 31.31 143.71
C GLN A 306 134.13 32.11 145.03
N THR A 307 133.02 32.04 145.77
CA THR A 307 132.89 32.63 147.12
C THR A 307 133.57 31.81 148.22
N LEU A 308 133.73 30.49 148.04
CA LEU A 308 134.51 29.65 148.97
C LEU A 308 136.03 29.87 148.80
N ILE A 309 136.46 30.24 147.58
CA ILE A 309 137.86 30.59 147.26
C ILE A 309 138.24 31.95 147.88
N SER A 310 137.35 32.96 147.86
CA SER A 310 137.63 34.26 148.50
C SER A 310 137.81 34.17 150.03
N GLY A 311 137.17 33.22 150.71
CA GLY A 311 137.39 32.99 152.15
C GLY A 311 138.70 32.27 152.49
N LYS A 312 139.35 31.64 151.52
CA LYS A 312 140.67 30.99 151.65
C LYS A 312 141.83 31.97 151.36
N ASP A 313 141.56 33.03 150.59
CA ASP A 313 142.55 34.08 150.28
C ASP A 313 142.76 35.08 151.44
N ASP A 314 141.76 35.27 152.31
CA ASP A 314 141.86 36.07 153.54
C ASP A 314 142.78 35.45 154.63
N GLU A 315 143.11 34.16 154.51
CA GLU A 315 144.04 33.44 155.40
C GLU A 315 145.49 33.41 154.86
N LEU A 316 145.72 33.72 153.57
CA LEU A 316 147.05 33.66 152.93
C LEU A 316 147.78 35.01 152.81
N ALA A 317 147.11 36.15 153.01
CA ALA A 317 147.76 37.48 152.90
C ALA A 317 147.70 38.35 154.18
N ARG A 318 147.11 37.86 155.27
CA ARG A 318 147.60 38.19 156.64
C ARG A 318 149.09 37.82 156.82
N VAL A 319 149.61 36.97 155.95
CA VAL A 319 151.04 36.62 155.84
C VAL A 319 151.80 37.52 154.85
N ALA A 320 151.13 38.47 154.17
CA ALA A 320 151.74 39.53 153.34
C ALA A 320 151.29 40.96 153.72
N GLN A 321 150.68 41.12 154.89
CA GLN A 321 150.54 42.37 155.64
C GLN A 321 151.91 43.02 155.96
N GLU A 322 153.01 42.33 155.65
CA GLU A 322 154.38 42.72 156.03
C GLU A 322 155.26 43.16 154.86
N ARG A 323 154.73 43.36 153.64
CA ARG A 323 155.52 43.97 152.56
C ARG A 323 154.82 45.06 151.78
N ASP A 324 153.91 45.75 152.46
CA ASP A 324 153.93 47.20 152.63
C ASP A 324 154.22 48.09 151.43
N GLN A 325 153.59 49.27 151.46
CA GLN A 325 154.16 50.48 150.88
C GLN A 325 154.49 50.40 149.38
N ALA A 326 153.48 50.49 148.53
CA ALA A 326 153.56 51.46 147.43
C ALA A 326 152.24 51.47 146.65
N ARG A 327 151.50 52.54 146.92
CA ARG A 327 151.07 53.48 145.87
C ARG A 327 150.16 52.89 144.80
N GLN A 328 148.86 53.04 145.01
CA GLN A 328 148.14 54.23 144.56
C GLN A 328 147.84 54.20 143.07
N GLU A 329 146.56 54.44 142.84
CA GLU A 329 146.05 55.33 141.81
C GLU A 329 145.58 54.73 140.49
N HIS A 330 144.37 55.22 140.21
CA HIS A 330 143.93 55.72 138.92
C HIS A 330 143.38 54.69 137.95
N ALA A 331 142.08 54.42 137.99
CA ALA A 331 141.02 55.33 137.54
C ALA A 331 140.98 55.47 136.01
N ALA A 332 139.90 54.89 135.48
CA ALA A 332 138.82 55.66 134.89
C ALA A 332 139.07 56.31 133.51
N LEU A 333 138.26 55.79 132.58
CA LEU A 333 137.14 56.50 131.94
C LEU A 333 137.28 56.95 130.49
N SER A 334 136.47 56.28 129.64
CA SER A 334 135.21 56.84 129.08
C SER A 334 135.15 57.09 127.57
N GLN A 335 134.11 56.48 127.00
CA GLN A 335 133.12 56.98 126.02
C GLN A 335 133.57 57.99 124.94
N ALA A 336 133.19 57.70 123.70
CA ALA A 336 132.17 58.49 123.00
C ALA A 336 131.74 57.88 121.65
N SER A 337 130.42 57.67 121.53
CA SER A 337 129.52 58.09 120.44
C SER A 337 129.62 57.55 118.99
N GLN A 338 128.42 57.19 118.51
CA GLN A 338 127.74 57.72 117.31
C GLN A 338 127.69 56.93 115.97
N GLU A 339 126.47 56.44 115.69
CA GLU A 339 125.60 56.75 114.52
C GLU A 339 125.71 56.07 113.12
N LYS A 340 124.49 55.85 112.55
CA LYS A 340 124.03 55.72 111.13
C LYS A 340 124.08 54.33 110.45
N SER A 341 123.15 53.91 109.57
CA SER A 341 121.90 54.45 109.00
C SER A 341 121.20 53.37 108.12
N LYS A 342 119.85 53.37 108.11
CA LYS A 342 118.83 52.94 107.10
C LYS A 342 119.19 52.04 105.88
N GLU A 343 118.33 51.03 105.62
CA GLU A 343 117.74 50.55 104.33
C GLU A 343 117.41 49.03 104.44
N ALA A 344 116.36 48.43 103.85
CA ALA A 344 115.27 48.90 103.02
C ALA A 344 114.14 47.84 103.03
N GLN A 345 112.94 48.37 103.20
CA GLN A 345 111.63 47.78 102.96
C GLN A 345 111.41 47.69 101.44
N ARG A 346 111.41 46.49 100.84
CA ARG A 346 110.93 46.28 99.46
C ARG A 346 110.72 44.80 99.14
N TRP A 347 109.55 44.53 98.54
CA TRP A 347 109.09 43.35 97.77
C TRP A 347 107.99 42.46 98.38
N SER A 348 106.86 43.15 98.55
CA SER A 348 105.48 42.69 98.62
C SER A 348 104.85 42.50 97.22
N GLN A 349 105.52 41.93 96.23
CA GLN A 349 104.92 41.67 94.90
C GLN A 349 105.72 40.57 94.20
N ASP A 350 105.24 39.32 94.28
CA ASP A 350 105.30 38.29 93.21
C ASP A 350 104.86 36.92 93.75
N ALA A 351 103.55 36.63 93.69
CA ALA A 351 102.98 35.28 93.51
C ALA A 351 101.43 35.30 93.33
N SER A 352 100.89 36.25 92.58
CA SER A 352 99.44 36.36 92.29
C SER A 352 99.09 35.94 90.86
N ALA A 353 99.55 34.77 90.40
CA ALA A 353 99.34 34.29 89.03
C ALA A 353 98.75 32.86 88.91
N ALA A 354 98.08 32.32 89.94
CA ALA A 354 97.66 30.92 89.93
C ALA A 354 96.25 30.61 90.45
N ASN A 355 95.29 31.56 90.44
CA ASN A 355 93.92 31.29 90.90
C ASN A 355 92.78 31.73 89.94
N SER A 356 93.08 32.09 88.69
CA SER A 356 92.08 32.41 87.66
C SER A 356 92.16 31.48 86.44
N ARG A 357 92.31 30.16 86.68
CA ARG A 357 92.30 29.12 85.64
C ARG A 357 91.42 27.90 85.94
N ALA A 358 90.58 27.96 86.97
CA ALA A 358 89.65 26.88 87.31
C ALA A 358 88.18 27.17 86.93
N GLU A 359 87.80 28.42 86.66
CA GLU A 359 86.41 28.82 86.35
C GLU A 359 86.08 28.89 84.84
N ALA A 360 87.02 28.49 83.96
CA ALA A 360 86.84 28.48 82.50
C ALA A 360 86.47 27.11 81.90
N ALA A 361 86.26 26.09 82.74
CA ALA A 361 85.97 24.71 82.31
C ALA A 361 84.48 24.34 82.34
N GLU A 362 83.63 25.13 82.99
CA GLU A 362 82.20 24.79 83.18
C GLU A 362 81.27 25.50 82.17
N ALA A 363 81.71 26.62 81.59
CA ALA A 363 80.94 27.37 80.57
C ALA A 363 80.99 26.78 79.14
N ARG A 364 81.87 25.80 78.88
CA ARG A 364 81.97 25.10 77.58
C ARG A 364 81.19 23.78 77.52
N ALA A 365 80.60 23.35 78.63
CA ALA A 365 79.76 22.15 78.73
C ALA A 365 78.26 22.43 78.51
N SER A 366 77.80 23.69 78.65
CA SER A 366 76.41 24.10 78.40
C SER A 366 76.12 24.57 76.97
N GLU A 367 77.17 24.91 76.21
CA GLU A 367 77.08 25.32 74.79
C GLU A 367 76.99 24.12 73.81
N THR A 368 77.56 22.96 74.16
CA THR A 368 77.47 21.73 73.35
C THR A 368 76.11 21.04 73.48
N LEU A 369 75.43 21.20 74.62
CA LEU A 369 74.08 20.65 74.83
C LEU A 369 72.97 21.48 74.15
N SER A 370 73.14 22.81 73.98
CA SER A 370 72.15 23.63 73.24
C SER A 370 72.20 23.40 71.73
N ARG A 371 73.38 23.07 71.18
CA ARG A 371 73.57 22.76 69.75
C ARG A 371 72.98 21.40 69.35
N ILE A 372 72.98 20.41 70.26
CA ILE A 372 72.32 19.10 70.05
C ILE A 372 70.79 19.24 70.11
N ALA A 373 70.24 20.04 71.03
CA ALA A 373 68.81 20.27 71.13
C ALA A 373 68.22 21.04 69.93
N ALA A 374 68.97 21.98 69.33
CA ALA A 374 68.56 22.70 68.13
C ALA A 374 68.50 21.78 66.89
N LEU A 375 69.49 20.89 66.71
CA LEU A 375 69.48 19.90 65.62
C LEU A 375 68.39 18.83 65.78
N GLU A 376 68.02 18.47 67.01
CA GLU A 376 66.91 17.54 67.27
C GLU A 376 65.52 18.18 67.06
N ALA A 377 65.37 19.49 67.25
CA ALA A 377 64.15 20.23 66.93
C ALA A 377 63.94 20.38 65.41
N GLU A 378 64.99 20.76 64.67
CA GLU A 378 64.97 20.88 63.21
C GLU A 378 64.70 19.52 62.52
N LEU A 379 65.23 18.42 63.07
CA LEU A 379 64.97 17.05 62.57
C LEU A 379 63.50 16.63 62.77
N ASN A 380 62.88 17.00 63.91
CA ASN A 380 61.49 16.64 64.19
C ASN A 380 60.48 17.48 63.40
N GLU A 381 60.81 18.75 63.13
CA GLU A 381 60.01 19.62 62.24
C GLU A 381 60.07 19.15 60.78
N ALA A 382 61.25 18.76 60.29
CA ALA A 382 61.41 18.16 58.96
C ALA A 382 60.65 16.82 58.81
N ARG A 383 60.60 16.00 59.87
CA ARG A 383 59.84 14.73 59.88
C ARG A 383 58.32 14.93 59.86
N ALA A 384 57.82 15.94 60.56
CA ALA A 384 56.39 16.28 60.54
C ALA A 384 55.94 16.84 59.18
N ALA A 385 56.77 17.68 58.56
CA ALA A 385 56.53 18.19 57.20
C ALA A 385 56.55 17.06 56.15
N LEU A 386 57.47 16.10 56.26
CA LEU A 386 57.55 14.94 55.37
C LEU A 386 56.35 13.99 55.51
N ALA A 387 55.81 13.82 56.72
CA ALA A 387 54.62 13.00 56.94
C ALA A 387 53.37 13.59 56.29
N SER A 388 53.18 14.91 56.40
CA SER A 388 52.04 15.58 55.73
C SER A 388 52.20 15.62 54.21
N GLU A 389 53.43 15.75 53.70
CA GLU A 389 53.71 15.66 52.27
C GLU A 389 53.44 14.25 51.71
N ARG A 390 53.70 13.19 52.49
CA ARG A 390 53.37 11.80 52.14
C ARG A 390 51.86 11.54 52.11
N GLU A 391 51.10 12.03 53.08
CA GLU A 391 49.62 11.91 53.08
C GLU A 391 48.99 12.66 51.90
N THR A 392 49.45 13.88 51.60
CA THR A 392 48.95 14.63 50.44
C THR A 392 49.35 13.99 49.10
N SER A 393 50.50 13.31 49.04
CA SER A 393 50.92 12.54 47.85
C SER A 393 50.09 11.26 47.66
N ALA A 394 49.70 10.59 48.75
CA ALA A 394 48.80 9.43 48.70
C ALA A 394 47.39 9.81 48.22
N ALA A 395 46.83 10.91 48.75
CA ALA A 395 45.54 11.44 48.30
C ALA A 395 45.54 11.82 46.81
N ARG A 396 46.60 12.47 46.32
CA ARG A 396 46.77 12.76 44.88
C ARG A 396 46.91 11.49 44.03
N GLY A 397 47.50 10.42 44.57
CA GLY A 397 47.58 9.11 43.91
C GLY A 397 46.23 8.42 43.76
N GLU A 398 45.37 8.53 44.78
CA GLU A 398 43.98 8.05 44.73
C GLU A 398 43.15 8.86 43.73
N GLU A 399 43.26 10.18 43.72
CA GLU A 399 42.62 11.05 42.71
C GLU A 399 43.08 10.70 41.28
N ALA A 400 44.37 10.44 41.07
CA ALA A 400 44.89 10.01 39.76
C ALA A 400 44.38 8.62 39.33
N SER A 401 43.98 7.76 40.28
CA SER A 401 43.33 6.48 40.00
C SER A 401 41.86 6.66 39.62
N ALA A 402 41.14 7.52 40.33
CA ALA A 402 39.76 7.86 40.01
C ALA A 402 39.63 8.55 38.63
N GLN A 403 40.57 9.44 38.29
CA GLN A 403 40.66 10.04 36.96
C GLN A 403 40.93 8.99 35.86
N ARG A 404 41.74 7.95 36.12
CA ARG A 404 41.95 6.85 35.16
C ARG A 404 40.68 6.04 34.95
N ASP A 405 39.97 5.73 36.02
CA ASP A 405 38.71 5.01 35.93
C ASP A 405 37.67 5.82 35.14
N GLN A 406 37.60 7.14 35.37
CA GLN A 406 36.75 8.04 34.60
C GLN A 406 37.14 8.07 33.11
N VAL A 407 38.44 8.21 32.78
CA VAL A 407 38.91 8.13 31.39
C VAL A 407 38.50 6.80 30.76
N SER A 408 38.68 5.66 31.45
CA SER A 408 38.34 4.34 30.94
C SER A 408 36.85 4.17 30.65
N ARG A 409 35.98 4.72 31.53
CA ARG A 409 34.52 4.71 31.33
C ARG A 409 34.12 5.58 30.14
N MET A 410 34.65 6.81 30.06
CA MET A 410 34.39 7.68 28.91
C MET A 410 34.91 7.06 27.61
N THR A 411 36.06 6.36 27.60
CA THR A 411 36.55 5.68 26.39
C THR A 411 35.62 4.54 25.99
N ALA A 412 35.11 3.75 26.95
CA ALA A 412 34.16 2.68 26.66
C ALA A 412 32.83 3.22 26.11
N GLU A 413 32.27 4.27 26.72
CA GLU A 413 31.06 4.93 26.22
C GLU A 413 31.26 5.56 24.83
N LEU A 414 32.47 6.04 24.55
CA LEU A 414 32.80 6.64 23.26
C LEU A 414 32.93 5.56 22.18
N GLU A 415 33.57 4.42 22.48
CA GLU A 415 33.58 3.27 21.58
C GLU A 415 32.17 2.72 21.33
N GLU A 416 31.33 2.62 22.37
CA GLU A 416 29.92 2.22 22.21
C GLU A 416 29.18 3.20 21.28
N ALA A 417 29.30 4.51 21.50
CA ALA A 417 28.70 5.51 20.62
C ALA A 417 29.26 5.47 19.18
N ARG A 418 30.55 5.15 18.99
CA ARG A 418 31.15 4.91 17.66
C ARG A 418 30.54 3.69 16.98
N THR A 419 30.32 2.59 17.71
CA THR A 419 29.66 1.40 17.15
C THR A 419 28.21 1.68 16.76
N GLN A 420 27.47 2.43 17.57
CA GLN A 420 26.11 2.86 17.25
C GLN A 420 26.08 3.77 16.01
N LEU A 421 27.04 4.69 15.89
CA LEU A 421 27.19 5.54 14.70
C LEU A 421 27.45 4.69 13.44
N ASN A 422 28.35 3.70 13.51
CA ASN A 422 28.63 2.79 12.39
C ASN A 422 27.41 1.95 11.98
N ARG A 423 26.64 1.47 12.96
CA ARG A 423 25.38 0.76 12.69
C ARG A 423 24.37 1.66 11.97
N MET A 424 24.22 2.90 12.45
CA MET A 424 23.32 3.90 11.83
C MET A 424 23.78 4.30 10.43
N THR A 425 25.09 4.39 10.16
CA THR A 425 25.59 4.72 8.81
C THR A 425 25.38 3.57 7.83
N GLU A 426 25.51 2.32 8.27
CA GLU A 426 25.17 1.12 7.48
C GLU A 426 23.67 1.05 7.17
N GLU A 427 22.80 1.28 8.17
CA GLU A 427 21.35 1.35 7.99
C GLU A 427 20.96 2.47 7.02
N ARG A 428 21.55 3.67 7.18
CA ARG A 428 21.35 4.79 6.26
C ARG A 428 21.80 4.47 4.83
N ALA A 429 22.90 3.74 4.66
CA ALA A 429 23.37 3.33 3.34
C ALA A 429 22.39 2.34 2.68
N ALA A 430 21.84 1.40 3.46
CA ALA A 430 20.81 0.47 3.00
C ALA A 430 19.50 1.21 2.64
N GLU A 431 19.00 2.07 3.52
CA GLU A 431 17.80 2.89 3.28
C GLU A 431 17.98 3.86 2.11
N SER A 432 19.18 4.43 1.91
CA SER A 432 19.48 5.25 0.73
C SER A 432 19.48 4.44 -0.56
N ALA A 433 19.93 3.17 -0.53
CA ALA A 433 19.86 2.28 -1.67
C ALA A 433 18.41 1.86 -1.97
N GLU A 434 17.60 1.62 -0.94
CA GLU A 434 16.16 1.39 -1.08
C GLU A 434 15.44 2.62 -1.61
N LEU A 435 15.78 3.82 -1.13
CA LEU A 435 15.25 5.08 -1.65
C LEU A 435 15.58 5.25 -3.14
N ALA A 436 16.79 4.89 -3.57
CA ALA A 436 17.17 4.93 -4.99
C ALA A 436 16.35 3.94 -5.82
N ARG A 437 16.13 2.71 -5.31
CA ARG A 437 15.27 1.70 -5.95
C ARG A 437 13.82 2.18 -6.04
N ALA A 438 13.23 2.60 -4.93
CA ALA A 438 11.88 3.13 -4.89
C ALA A 438 11.72 4.37 -5.79
N THR A 439 12.75 5.22 -5.89
CA THR A 439 12.73 6.39 -6.79
C THR A 439 12.70 5.96 -8.24
N ASN A 440 13.50 4.96 -8.61
CA ASN A 440 13.49 4.36 -9.94
C ASN A 440 12.14 3.70 -10.22
N ASP A 441 11.59 2.94 -9.27
CA ASP A 441 10.29 2.27 -9.42
C ASP A 441 9.15 3.26 -9.58
N ALA A 442 9.13 4.34 -8.79
CA ALA A 442 8.15 5.41 -8.95
C ALA A 442 8.32 6.18 -10.26
N SER A 443 9.55 6.40 -10.73
CA SER A 443 9.78 7.00 -12.04
C SER A 443 9.30 6.08 -13.18
N GLY A 444 9.56 4.78 -13.08
CA GLY A 444 9.08 3.79 -14.05
C GLY A 444 7.57 3.58 -13.99
N LEU A 445 6.93 3.78 -12.83
CA LEU A 445 5.48 3.80 -12.70
C LEU A 445 4.87 5.08 -13.26
N ARG A 446 5.51 6.24 -13.10
CA ARG A 446 5.10 7.49 -13.75
C ARG A 446 5.18 7.39 -15.27
N GLU A 447 6.29 6.89 -15.80
CA GLU A 447 6.43 6.67 -17.24
C GLU A 447 5.36 5.70 -17.76
N ARG A 448 5.07 4.63 -17.00
CA ARG A 448 3.96 3.72 -17.31
C ARG A 448 2.59 4.40 -17.22
N ALA A 449 2.37 5.29 -16.26
CA ALA A 449 1.14 6.07 -16.11
C ALA A 449 0.97 7.03 -17.29
N GLU A 450 1.99 7.81 -17.63
CA GLU A 450 1.98 8.73 -18.78
C GLU A 450 1.82 7.98 -20.11
N ALA A 451 2.47 6.82 -20.27
CA ALA A 451 2.26 5.97 -21.43
C ALA A 451 0.84 5.39 -21.47
N ALA A 452 0.30 4.96 -20.33
CA ALA A 452 -1.07 4.49 -20.22
C ALA A 452 -2.08 5.61 -20.50
N GLU A 453 -1.82 6.84 -20.06
CA GLU A 453 -2.65 8.02 -20.33
C GLU A 453 -2.60 8.40 -21.82
N LYS A 454 -1.41 8.42 -22.43
CA LYS A 454 -1.26 8.62 -23.89
C LYS A 454 -1.99 7.53 -24.68
N ASN A 455 -1.83 6.28 -24.29
CA ASN A 455 -2.53 5.16 -24.93
C ASN A 455 -4.04 5.24 -24.71
N ALA A 456 -4.50 5.62 -23.52
CA ALA A 456 -5.91 5.78 -23.21
C ALA A 456 -6.53 6.97 -23.93
N THR A 457 -5.80 8.06 -24.12
CA THR A 457 -6.27 9.22 -24.90
C THR A 457 -6.29 8.94 -26.40
N GLU A 458 -5.30 8.21 -26.95
CA GLU A 458 -5.36 7.69 -28.32
C GLU A 458 -6.51 6.71 -28.51
N LEU A 459 -6.68 5.77 -27.56
CA LEU A 459 -7.77 4.81 -27.58
C LEU A 459 -9.12 5.52 -27.44
N ALA A 460 -9.24 6.49 -26.54
CA ALA A 460 -10.42 7.34 -26.40
C ALA A 460 -10.74 8.05 -27.71
N LYS A 461 -9.74 8.64 -28.37
CA LYS A 461 -9.93 9.30 -29.66
C LYS A 461 -10.40 8.31 -30.72
N ARG A 462 -9.76 7.15 -30.84
CA ARG A 462 -10.16 6.10 -31.81
C ARG A 462 -11.56 5.56 -31.51
N LEU A 463 -11.90 5.33 -30.24
CA LEU A 463 -13.21 4.85 -29.82
C LEU A 463 -14.31 5.90 -29.97
N VAL A 464 -13.98 7.19 -29.82
CA VAL A 464 -14.91 8.29 -30.13
C VAL A 464 -15.12 8.40 -31.63
N GLU A 465 -14.07 8.33 -32.44
CA GLU A 465 -14.18 8.34 -33.92
C GLU A 465 -14.97 7.13 -34.43
N GLN A 466 -14.65 5.92 -33.93
CA GLN A 466 -15.38 4.69 -34.27
C GLN A 466 -16.80 4.69 -33.72
N GLY A 467 -17.00 5.17 -32.49
CA GLY A 467 -18.30 5.30 -31.85
C GLY A 467 -19.20 6.28 -32.57
N GLN A 468 -18.68 7.45 -32.97
CA GLN A 468 -19.43 8.43 -33.78
C GLN A 468 -19.76 7.88 -35.18
N SER A 469 -18.84 7.15 -35.81
CA SER A 469 -19.10 6.46 -37.08
C SER A 469 -20.22 5.44 -36.92
N ALA A 470 -20.13 4.58 -35.90
CA ALA A 470 -21.11 3.54 -35.64
C ALA A 470 -22.47 4.10 -35.19
N GLU A 471 -22.51 5.18 -34.39
CA GLU A 471 -23.73 5.89 -34.01
C GLU A 471 -24.39 6.57 -35.22
N SER A 472 -23.59 7.13 -36.13
CA SER A 472 -24.07 7.66 -37.41
C SER A 472 -24.66 6.55 -38.29
N GLU A 473 -23.98 5.39 -38.37
CA GLU A 473 -24.45 4.21 -39.08
C GLU A 473 -25.77 3.70 -38.49
N ILE A 474 -25.86 3.55 -37.16
CA ILE A 474 -27.09 3.20 -36.42
C ILE A 474 -28.22 4.18 -36.76
N ALA A 475 -27.97 5.49 -36.68
CA ALA A 475 -28.97 6.50 -37.01
C ALA A 475 -29.41 6.42 -38.48
N SER A 476 -28.50 6.11 -39.40
CA SER A 476 -28.81 5.91 -40.81
C SER A 476 -29.65 4.64 -41.05
N LEU A 477 -29.30 3.52 -40.41
CA LEU A 477 -30.00 2.25 -40.49
C LEU A 477 -31.39 2.36 -39.86
N GLN A 478 -31.53 3.02 -38.71
CA GLN A 478 -32.83 3.28 -38.07
C GLN A 478 -33.73 4.13 -38.98
N ARG A 479 -33.19 5.18 -39.61
CA ARG A 479 -33.94 5.96 -40.62
C ARG A 479 -34.35 5.09 -41.79
N GLN A 480 -33.45 4.26 -42.32
CA GLN A 480 -33.71 3.38 -43.44
C GLN A 480 -34.77 2.32 -43.12
N ILE A 481 -34.70 1.68 -41.95
CA ILE A 481 -35.72 0.75 -41.43
C ILE A 481 -37.05 1.46 -41.30
N SER A 482 -37.09 2.67 -40.72
CA SER A 482 -38.34 3.43 -40.58
C SER A 482 -38.96 3.79 -41.93
N ALA A 483 -38.14 4.10 -42.93
CA ALA A 483 -38.58 4.39 -44.28
C ALA A 483 -39.09 3.13 -45.00
N GLN A 484 -38.36 2.01 -44.89
CA GLN A 484 -38.78 0.73 -45.45
C GLN A 484 -40.02 0.16 -44.76
N ALA A 485 -40.18 0.31 -43.44
CA ALA A 485 -41.37 -0.11 -42.72
C ALA A 485 -42.61 0.67 -43.18
N LYS A 486 -42.46 1.99 -43.45
CA LYS A 486 -43.53 2.80 -44.05
C LYS A 486 -43.85 2.34 -45.49
N ALA A 487 -42.84 2.06 -46.30
CA ALA A 487 -43.03 1.54 -47.66
C ALA A 487 -43.73 0.17 -47.64
N HIS A 488 -43.32 -0.72 -46.74
CA HIS A 488 -43.93 -2.03 -46.53
C HIS A 488 -45.38 -1.89 -46.08
N SER A 489 -45.68 -1.05 -45.08
CA SER A 489 -47.07 -0.77 -44.66
C SER A 489 -47.92 -0.32 -45.84
N LYS A 490 -47.40 0.60 -46.67
CA LYS A 490 -48.10 1.07 -47.87
C LYS A 490 -48.36 -0.05 -48.88
N SER A 491 -47.36 -0.89 -49.17
CA SER A 491 -47.52 -2.03 -50.09
C SER A 491 -48.55 -3.05 -49.58
N TYR A 492 -48.64 -3.23 -48.26
CA TYR A 492 -49.65 -4.09 -47.63
C TYR A 492 -51.05 -3.50 -47.71
N ASP A 493 -51.18 -2.18 -47.50
CA ASP A 493 -52.45 -1.47 -47.66
C ASP A 493 -52.92 -1.56 -49.13
N GLU A 494 -52.01 -1.45 -50.09
CA GLU A 494 -52.27 -1.64 -51.53
C GLU A 494 -52.68 -3.09 -51.86
N LEU A 495 -51.95 -4.10 -51.36
CA LEU A 495 -52.30 -5.52 -51.50
C LEU A 495 -53.70 -5.81 -50.93
N ARG A 496 -54.00 -5.24 -49.76
CA ARG A 496 -55.30 -5.36 -49.10
C ARG A 496 -56.40 -4.70 -49.93
N ALA A 497 -56.18 -3.49 -50.42
CA ALA A 497 -57.14 -2.80 -51.28
C ALA A 497 -57.42 -3.60 -52.57
N ASN A 498 -56.38 -4.16 -53.20
CA ASN A 498 -56.52 -5.02 -54.37
C ASN A 498 -57.32 -6.29 -54.06
N ALA A 499 -57.07 -6.92 -52.91
CA ALA A 499 -57.84 -8.09 -52.47
C ALA A 499 -59.32 -7.74 -52.21
N GLU A 500 -59.61 -6.57 -51.63
CA GLU A 500 -60.98 -6.08 -51.41
C GLU A 500 -61.71 -5.78 -52.74
N GLN A 501 -61.01 -5.18 -53.70
CA GLN A 501 -61.52 -4.98 -55.07
C GLN A 501 -61.84 -6.31 -55.73
N TRP A 502 -60.97 -7.32 -55.56
CA TRP A 502 -61.18 -8.67 -56.07
C TRP A 502 -62.42 -9.36 -55.52
N VAL A 503 -62.61 -9.28 -54.20
CA VAL A 503 -63.80 -9.83 -53.55
C VAL A 503 -65.07 -9.18 -54.11
N THR A 504 -65.02 -7.88 -54.39
CA THR A 504 -66.14 -7.13 -54.97
C THR A 504 -66.39 -7.54 -56.42
N TYR A 505 -65.35 -7.61 -57.25
CA TYR A 505 -65.45 -8.06 -58.63
C TYR A 505 -65.97 -9.50 -58.73
N ALA A 506 -65.46 -10.42 -57.90
CA ALA A 506 -65.91 -11.81 -57.88
C ALA A 506 -67.40 -11.94 -57.51
N LYS A 507 -67.89 -11.09 -56.60
CA LYS A 507 -69.33 -11.01 -56.27
C LYS A 507 -70.17 -10.54 -57.47
N ASP A 508 -69.74 -9.49 -58.16
CA ASP A 508 -70.44 -8.98 -59.35
C ASP A 508 -70.42 -10.00 -60.49
N LEU A 509 -69.27 -10.62 -60.77
CA LEU A 509 -69.14 -11.66 -61.77
C LEU A 509 -70.07 -12.85 -61.47
N ARG A 510 -70.12 -13.30 -60.21
CA ARG A 510 -71.04 -14.34 -59.75
C ARG A 510 -72.49 -13.94 -60.02
N GLN A 511 -72.88 -12.72 -59.67
CA GLN A 511 -74.23 -12.21 -59.92
C GLN A 511 -74.57 -12.19 -61.42
N ARG A 512 -73.63 -11.76 -62.28
CA ARG A 512 -73.80 -11.75 -63.74
C ARG A 512 -73.96 -13.17 -64.31
N LEU A 513 -73.18 -14.13 -63.80
CA LEU A 513 -73.26 -15.53 -64.23
C LEU A 513 -74.55 -16.21 -63.74
N ASP A 514 -75.03 -15.90 -62.53
CA ASP A 514 -76.31 -16.40 -62.01
C ASP A 514 -77.50 -15.96 -62.89
N VAL A 515 -77.45 -14.74 -63.44
CA VAL A 515 -78.44 -14.23 -64.41
C VAL A 515 -78.30 -14.91 -65.78
N ALA A 516 -77.09 -15.29 -66.17
CA ALA A 516 -76.77 -15.96 -67.44
C ALA A 516 -76.90 -17.50 -67.38
N ASN A 517 -77.52 -18.04 -66.33
CA ASN A 517 -77.62 -19.48 -66.11
C ASN A 517 -78.33 -20.18 -67.28
N GLU A 518 -77.84 -21.37 -67.65
CA GLU A 518 -78.32 -22.19 -68.78
C GLU A 518 -79.84 -22.38 -68.75
N LYS A 519 -80.41 -22.52 -67.54
CA LYS A 519 -81.85 -22.63 -67.32
C LYS A 519 -82.62 -21.39 -67.80
N ILE A 520 -82.11 -20.18 -67.56
CA ILE A 520 -82.74 -18.92 -67.97
C ILE A 520 -82.61 -18.75 -69.49
N LEU A 521 -81.44 -19.05 -70.05
CA LEU A 521 -81.21 -19.03 -71.50
C LEU A 521 -82.16 -19.96 -72.26
N PHE A 522 -82.34 -21.19 -71.75
CA PHE A 522 -83.24 -22.16 -72.36
C PHE A 522 -84.71 -21.75 -72.25
N ILE A 523 -85.13 -21.23 -71.09
CA ILE A 523 -86.51 -20.74 -70.89
C ILE A 523 -86.82 -19.58 -71.85
N ASP A 524 -85.89 -18.66 -72.05
CA ASP A 524 -86.08 -17.51 -72.92
C ASP A 524 -85.99 -17.86 -74.42
N ALA A 525 -85.09 -18.77 -74.80
CA ALA A 525 -85.02 -19.27 -76.17
C ALA A 525 -86.32 -20.00 -76.52
N ARG A 526 -86.82 -20.84 -75.61
CA ARG A 526 -88.11 -21.52 -75.75
C ARG A 526 -89.27 -20.53 -75.86
N SER A 527 -89.36 -19.54 -74.98
CA SER A 527 -90.47 -18.57 -75.03
C SER A 527 -90.46 -17.78 -76.35
N THR A 528 -89.29 -17.48 -76.90
CA THR A 528 -89.20 -16.80 -78.20
C THR A 528 -89.57 -17.72 -79.36
N GLY A 529 -89.21 -19.01 -79.30
CA GLY A 529 -89.69 -20.03 -80.24
C GLY A 529 -91.21 -20.20 -80.21
N GLU A 530 -91.81 -20.16 -79.01
CA GLU A 530 -93.26 -20.16 -78.83
C GLU A 530 -93.90 -18.91 -79.47
N VAL A 531 -93.31 -17.72 -79.32
CA VAL A 531 -93.79 -16.49 -79.98
C VAL A 531 -93.64 -16.55 -81.51
N ALA A 532 -92.52 -17.08 -82.02
CA ALA A 532 -92.30 -17.26 -83.46
C ALA A 532 -93.32 -18.25 -84.06
N LEU A 533 -93.63 -19.35 -83.36
CA LEU A 533 -94.71 -20.27 -83.73
C LEU A 533 -96.04 -19.55 -83.80
N MET A 534 -96.40 -18.79 -82.76
CA MET A 534 -97.67 -18.07 -82.71
C MET A 534 -97.82 -17.08 -83.88
N ARG A 535 -96.75 -16.33 -84.19
CA ARG A 535 -96.74 -15.41 -85.35
C ARG A 535 -96.89 -16.15 -86.67
N ARG A 536 -96.21 -17.28 -86.84
CA ARG A 536 -96.28 -18.03 -88.09
C ARG A 536 -97.60 -18.80 -88.24
N LEU A 537 -98.15 -19.33 -87.14
CA LEU A 537 -99.50 -19.91 -87.09
C LEU A 537 -100.53 -18.88 -87.55
N ALA A 538 -100.44 -17.64 -87.07
CA ALA A 538 -101.31 -16.56 -87.53
C ALA A 538 -101.21 -16.32 -89.05
N VAL A 539 -100.00 -16.28 -89.61
CA VAL A 539 -99.78 -16.11 -91.06
C VAL A 539 -100.28 -17.30 -91.89
N GLU A 540 -100.08 -18.53 -91.43
CA GLU A 540 -100.59 -19.72 -92.14
C GLU A 540 -102.12 -19.84 -91.99
N LEU A 541 -102.70 -19.41 -90.87
CA LEU A 541 -104.16 -19.30 -90.69
C LEU A 541 -104.75 -18.24 -91.63
N GLU A 542 -104.11 -17.08 -91.78
CA GLU A 542 -104.50 -16.05 -92.75
C GLU A 542 -104.48 -16.58 -94.19
N ARG A 543 -103.48 -17.40 -94.53
CA ARG A 543 -103.36 -18.04 -95.85
C ARG A 543 -104.44 -19.08 -96.13
N LEU A 544 -104.82 -19.89 -95.12
CA LEU A 544 -105.79 -20.97 -95.26
C LEU A 544 -107.24 -20.49 -95.14
N LYS A 545 -107.48 -19.48 -94.28
CA LYS A 545 -108.81 -18.92 -94.01
C LYS A 545 -108.70 -17.46 -93.55
N PRO A 546 -108.73 -16.49 -94.49
CA PRO A 546 -108.54 -15.07 -94.18
C PRO A 546 -109.62 -14.48 -93.28
N ASP A 547 -110.84 -15.03 -93.32
CA ASP A 547 -111.98 -14.58 -92.49
C ASP A 547 -112.00 -15.17 -91.07
N HIS A 548 -110.94 -15.87 -90.65
CA HIS A 548 -110.89 -16.48 -89.32
C HIS A 548 -110.62 -15.42 -88.24
N GLU A 549 -111.35 -15.46 -87.12
CA GLU A 549 -111.26 -14.46 -86.03
C GLU A 549 -109.82 -14.28 -85.50
N LEU A 550 -109.03 -15.36 -85.48
CA LEU A 550 -107.61 -15.35 -85.11
C LEU A 550 -106.68 -14.62 -86.10
N VAL A 551 -107.16 -14.15 -87.25
CA VAL A 551 -106.41 -13.30 -88.19
C VAL A 551 -106.52 -11.82 -87.79
N LEU A 552 -107.60 -11.44 -87.11
CA LEU A 552 -107.81 -10.06 -86.63
C LEU A 552 -106.80 -9.73 -85.51
N ARG A 553 -106.07 -8.62 -85.70
CA ARG A 553 -104.98 -8.18 -84.81
C ARG A 553 -105.43 -7.99 -83.36
N GLU A 554 -106.64 -7.49 -83.14
CA GLU A 554 -107.22 -7.31 -81.80
C GLU A 554 -107.49 -8.63 -81.08
N ALA A 555 -107.98 -9.65 -81.80
CA ALA A 555 -108.23 -10.98 -81.25
C ALA A 555 -106.90 -11.70 -80.93
N GLN A 556 -105.89 -11.54 -81.78
CA GLN A 556 -104.54 -12.04 -81.51
C GLN A 556 -103.93 -11.36 -80.27
N GLN A 557 -104.05 -10.04 -80.13
CA GLN A 557 -103.52 -9.32 -78.98
C GLN A 557 -104.20 -9.74 -77.66
N LYS A 558 -105.53 -9.94 -77.67
CA LYS A 558 -106.25 -10.47 -76.50
C LYS A 558 -105.80 -11.89 -76.16
N LEU A 559 -105.77 -12.80 -77.13
CA LEU A 559 -105.34 -14.18 -76.89
C LEU A 559 -103.89 -14.28 -76.39
N ILE A 560 -102.99 -13.46 -76.96
CA ILE A 560 -101.59 -13.38 -76.51
C ILE A 560 -101.51 -12.80 -75.10
N GLY A 561 -102.28 -11.75 -74.80
CA GLY A 561 -102.36 -11.14 -73.47
C GLY A 561 -102.88 -12.12 -72.42
N ASP A 562 -103.92 -12.89 -72.74
CA ASP A 562 -104.52 -13.89 -71.87
C ASP A 562 -103.60 -15.11 -71.66
N LYS A 563 -102.92 -15.57 -72.71
CA LYS A 563 -101.91 -16.63 -72.54
C LYS A 563 -100.70 -16.16 -71.75
N MET A 564 -100.22 -14.94 -71.98
CA MET A 564 -99.12 -14.37 -71.19
C MET A 564 -99.53 -14.23 -69.72
N SER A 565 -100.72 -13.70 -69.43
CA SER A 565 -101.21 -13.57 -68.06
C SER A 565 -101.32 -14.92 -67.36
N GLN A 566 -101.79 -15.95 -68.07
CA GLN A 566 -101.90 -17.31 -67.53
C GLN A 566 -100.52 -17.96 -67.28
N GLN A 567 -99.57 -17.82 -68.22
CA GLN A 567 -98.21 -18.34 -68.05
C GLN A 567 -97.44 -17.60 -66.95
N LEU A 568 -97.64 -16.29 -66.81
CA LEU A 568 -97.05 -15.50 -65.75
C LEU A 568 -97.66 -15.84 -64.39
N ALA A 569 -98.98 -16.07 -64.32
CA ALA A 569 -99.65 -16.51 -63.11
C ALA A 569 -99.14 -17.87 -62.63
N GLN A 570 -98.89 -18.83 -63.54
CA GLN A 570 -98.24 -20.10 -63.22
C GLN A 570 -96.81 -19.96 -62.68
N LYS A 571 -96.12 -18.87 -63.02
CA LYS A 571 -94.79 -18.52 -62.51
C LYS A 571 -94.84 -17.63 -61.26
N GLY A 572 -96.04 -17.34 -60.71
CA GLY A 572 -96.23 -16.50 -59.53
C GLY A 572 -96.20 -14.99 -59.81
N TYR A 573 -96.54 -14.57 -61.03
CA TYR A 573 -96.59 -13.16 -61.45
C TYR A 573 -97.96 -12.82 -62.05
N ARG A 574 -98.50 -11.63 -61.77
CA ARG A 574 -99.73 -11.10 -62.35
C ARG A 574 -99.37 -10.14 -63.48
N TYR A 575 -99.99 -10.33 -64.64
CA TYR A 575 -99.84 -9.46 -65.80
C TYR A 575 -101.11 -8.64 -66.00
N ASP A 576 -100.99 -7.33 -66.10
CA ASP A 576 -102.08 -6.45 -66.51
C ASP A 576 -101.96 -6.16 -68.02
N PRO A 577 -102.87 -6.72 -68.86
CA PRO A 577 -102.79 -6.57 -70.31
C PRO A 577 -103.08 -5.14 -70.80
N ALA A 578 -103.68 -4.26 -69.98
CA ALA A 578 -103.95 -2.87 -70.36
C ALA A 578 -102.72 -1.95 -70.21
N THR A 579 -101.84 -2.26 -69.25
CA THR A 579 -100.67 -1.43 -68.91
C THR A 579 -99.34 -2.10 -69.26
N ALA A 580 -99.36 -3.37 -69.66
CA ALA A 580 -98.19 -4.21 -69.93
C ALA A 580 -97.22 -4.34 -68.73
N VAL A 581 -97.71 -4.14 -67.51
CA VAL A 581 -96.92 -4.25 -66.28
C VAL A 581 -97.06 -5.65 -65.68
N MET A 582 -95.93 -6.22 -65.24
CA MET A 582 -95.88 -7.48 -64.50
C MET A 582 -95.58 -7.20 -63.02
N SER A 583 -96.43 -7.67 -62.11
CA SER A 583 -96.19 -7.64 -60.67
C SER A 583 -96.04 -9.06 -60.13
N LYS A 584 -95.24 -9.25 -59.07
CA LYS A 584 -95.14 -10.55 -58.41
C LYS A 584 -96.41 -10.77 -57.59
N ILE A 585 -97.01 -11.96 -57.68
CA ILE A 585 -98.11 -12.34 -56.78
C ILE A 585 -97.44 -12.59 -55.44
N GLU A 586 -97.52 -11.62 -54.53
CA GLU A 586 -97.05 -11.78 -53.16
C GLU A 586 -97.86 -12.90 -52.50
N GLY A 587 -97.15 -13.96 -52.12
CA GLY A 587 -97.61 -15.01 -51.23
C GLY A 587 -96.78 -14.96 -49.97
#